data_AF-A0A0G0SED0-F1
#
_entry.id   AF-A0A0G0SED0-F1
#
_cell.length_a   1.000
_cell.length_b   1.000
_cell.length_c   1.000
_cell.angle_alpha   90.00
_cell.angle_beta   90.00
_cell.angle_gamma   90.00
#
_symmetry.space_group_name_H-M   'P 1'
#
loop_
_entity.id
_entity.type
_entity.pdbx_description
1 polymer ?
#
loop_
_entity_poly.entity_id
_entity_poly.type
_entity_poly.pdbx_seq_one_letter_code
_entity_poly.pdbx_strand_id
1 'polypeptide(L)'
;MTSEEKIKYVRDRINELAEISPRGPLHLFLYAVSHPDNEEWTILTRGEQWLIIRKLEEENFIKNVQFDEDKHGVWFEEVTRNENRREKPLIREQTLEHIARHLGGHGSGTQIVGWLKSWDVPETIINSSGSKWWMVNEVLKHYAYSTEKKDHEMLFKIIGEMLHPVMYNGDKKAAETAAEDFNKYLEYDNLATLSDGKNEYSVCETKNLIEVDENDILSEENEELFQREYDELGFLRHPENKEKISTLRKAYQVFMNIAEVFCDNPSKPSHQLNDAYVKTKKLITDAVRDLRLYVNSVSGRQRIHTLTHYFIPFNNLFTAEKEYTPDNLEIDLSGKKLSWDYIRPQMNATYGDIDELYRKVEGSEVLSKPDVQQTLNEISLLLSKTKEENKKLTKTRQKTPVPQTPVQKIEITAIPELVIRNVEDNTLTKGKKRVRLPMFPHIPWDKASIRFLDERNVIITGDKKTVTTDYEGLGFSNDKSNKPNLAWGFLFGIAKNNGETPRITSPIPDNVKQLKLQISDFLKNLYHNTTEPFEDFSDANTYKLRIKLIPPELDAKNSKSDDPLGIKEYLNETMITKHEDSKDKEW
;
A
#
# COMPACT_ATOMS: atom_id res chain seq x y z
N MET A 1 18.86 2.26 39.50
CA MET A 1 19.01 2.06 38.05
C MET A 1 18.02 2.92 37.30
N THR A 2 18.48 3.63 36.26
CA THR A 2 17.64 4.35 35.30
C THR A 2 16.85 3.35 34.43
N SER A 3 15.84 3.81 33.70
CA SER A 3 15.06 2.98 32.78
C SER A 3 15.93 2.37 31.68
N GLU A 4 16.88 3.15 31.14
CA GLU A 4 17.85 2.71 30.14
C GLU A 4 18.75 1.59 30.67
N GLU A 5 19.25 1.73 31.90
CA GLU A 5 20.07 0.70 32.56
C GLU A 5 19.28 -0.60 32.76
N LYS A 6 17.99 -0.52 33.12
CA LYS A 6 17.11 -1.69 33.29
C LYS A 6 16.88 -2.39 31.94
N ILE A 7 16.57 -1.65 30.87
CA ILE A 7 16.36 -2.19 29.52
C ILE A 7 17.65 -2.85 29.02
N LYS A 8 18.79 -2.17 29.18
CA LYS A 8 20.10 -2.69 28.79
C LYS A 8 20.41 -4.00 29.51
N TYR A 9 20.21 -4.06 30.83
CA TYR A 9 20.41 -5.27 31.60
C TYR A 9 19.55 -6.44 31.09
N VAL A 10 18.26 -6.20 30.83
CA VAL A 10 17.36 -7.24 30.30
C VAL A 10 17.81 -7.69 28.91
N ARG A 11 18.25 -6.78 28.05
CA ARG A 11 18.80 -7.09 26.73
C ARG A 11 20.05 -7.95 26.80
N ASP A 12 20.99 -7.58 27.67
CA ASP A 12 22.23 -8.32 27.88
C ASP A 12 21.92 -9.74 28.40
N ARG A 13 20.96 -9.86 29.31
CA ARG A 13 20.53 -11.17 29.83
C ARG A 13 19.85 -12.04 28.78
N ILE A 14 19.08 -11.44 27.86
CA ILE A 14 18.50 -12.15 26.71
C ILE A 14 19.61 -12.70 25.80
N ASN A 15 20.62 -11.89 25.48
CA ASN A 15 21.76 -12.31 24.67
C ASN A 15 22.50 -13.49 25.33
N GLU A 16 22.77 -13.42 26.64
CA GLU A 16 23.39 -14.52 27.38
C GLU A 16 22.56 -15.82 27.30
N LEU A 17 21.23 -15.72 27.42
CA LEU A 17 20.34 -16.87 27.29
C LEU A 17 20.31 -17.43 25.86
N ALA A 18 20.38 -16.56 24.86
CA ALA A 18 20.44 -16.93 23.45
C ALA A 18 21.75 -17.65 23.09
N GLU A 19 22.88 -17.26 23.68
CA GLU A 19 24.16 -17.97 23.54
C GLU A 19 24.05 -19.42 24.05
N ILE A 20 23.33 -19.62 25.16
CA ILE A 20 23.13 -20.94 25.75
C ILE A 20 22.14 -21.78 24.92
N SER A 21 21.08 -21.15 24.40
CA SER A 21 20.01 -21.82 23.66
C SER A 21 19.64 -21.07 22.36
N PRO A 22 20.49 -21.16 21.31
CA PRO A 22 20.34 -20.37 20.08
C PRO A 22 19.13 -20.76 19.21
N ARG A 23 18.41 -21.81 19.57
CA ARG A 23 17.22 -22.28 18.85
C ARG A 23 16.10 -22.62 19.82
N GLY A 24 15.08 -21.77 19.87
CA GLY A 24 13.84 -22.02 20.59
C GLY A 24 13.35 -20.81 21.38
N PRO A 25 12.20 -20.96 22.05
CA PRO A 25 11.71 -19.96 22.99
C PRO A 25 12.63 -19.93 24.23
N LEU A 26 13.04 -18.73 24.63
CA LEU A 26 13.81 -18.40 25.82
C LEU A 26 12.86 -18.00 26.94
N HIS A 27 13.28 -18.25 28.18
CA HIS A 27 12.53 -17.88 29.38
C HIS A 27 13.37 -16.97 30.27
N LEU A 28 12.82 -15.83 30.65
CA LEU A 28 13.49 -14.85 31.51
C LEU A 28 12.62 -14.47 32.70
N PHE A 29 13.19 -14.60 33.90
CA PHE A 29 12.60 -14.06 35.12
C PHE A 29 12.97 -12.58 35.26
N LEU A 30 11.98 -11.69 35.25
CA LEU A 30 12.18 -10.23 35.26
C LEU A 30 12.01 -9.60 36.66
N TYR A 31 11.93 -10.40 37.72
CA TYR A 31 11.62 -9.88 39.06
C TYR A 31 12.68 -8.91 39.61
N ALA A 32 13.95 -9.12 39.30
CA ALA A 32 15.03 -8.26 39.76
C ALA A 32 16.13 -8.12 38.71
N VAL A 33 16.70 -6.92 38.64
CA VAL A 33 17.86 -6.59 37.82
C VAL A 33 19.00 -6.15 38.73
N SER A 34 20.23 -6.61 38.47
CA SER A 34 21.40 -6.19 39.23
C SER A 34 22.15 -5.09 38.50
N HIS A 35 22.71 -4.13 39.22
CA HIS A 35 23.63 -3.19 38.60
C HIS A 35 24.90 -3.94 38.16
N PRO A 36 25.54 -3.59 37.04
CA PRO A 36 26.79 -4.23 36.62
C PRO A 36 27.94 -3.97 37.60
N ASP A 37 27.97 -2.78 38.21
CA ASP A 37 29.07 -2.35 39.10
C ASP A 37 28.83 -2.60 40.60
N ASN A 38 27.61 -2.94 41.01
CA ASN A 38 27.29 -3.25 42.40
C ASN A 38 26.33 -4.44 42.48
N GLU A 39 26.52 -5.36 43.43
CA GLU A 39 25.64 -6.53 43.60
C GLU A 39 24.26 -6.14 44.18
N GLU A 40 23.84 -4.88 44.05
CA GLU A 40 22.53 -4.42 44.50
C GLU A 40 21.45 -4.80 43.48
N TRP A 41 20.40 -5.43 43.98
CA TRP A 41 19.26 -5.85 43.19
C TRP A 41 18.18 -4.77 43.22
N THR A 42 17.79 -4.28 42.04
CA THR A 42 16.61 -3.45 41.87
C THR A 42 15.44 -4.35 41.50
N ILE A 43 14.39 -4.38 42.32
CA ILE A 43 13.15 -5.10 42.01
C ILE A 43 12.39 -4.32 40.94
N LEU A 44 12.00 -4.99 39.86
CA LEU A 44 11.15 -4.40 38.83
C LEU A 44 9.69 -4.57 39.22
N THR A 45 8.94 -3.48 39.24
CA THR A 45 7.48 -3.53 39.32
C THR A 45 6.92 -4.23 38.09
N ARG A 46 5.69 -4.72 38.20
CA ARG A 46 5.04 -5.44 37.09
C ARG A 46 4.81 -4.56 35.87
N GLY A 47 4.53 -3.26 36.08
CA GLY A 47 4.42 -2.28 34.99
C GLY A 47 5.74 -2.14 34.25
N GLU A 48 6.85 -1.99 34.97
CA GLU A 48 8.19 -1.87 34.39
C GLU A 48 8.60 -3.12 33.60
N GLN A 49 8.34 -4.32 34.12
CA GLN A 49 8.64 -5.57 33.42
C GLN A 49 7.91 -5.63 32.06
N TRP A 50 6.64 -5.24 32.04
CA TRP A 50 5.84 -5.23 30.82
C TRP A 50 6.35 -4.19 29.83
N LEU A 51 6.63 -2.95 30.29
CA LEU A 51 7.14 -1.87 29.44
C LEU A 51 8.47 -2.22 28.79
N ILE A 52 9.40 -2.83 29.54
CA ILE A 52 10.69 -3.26 29.00
C ILE A 52 10.48 -4.30 27.88
N ILE A 53 9.67 -5.32 28.13
CA ILE A 53 9.40 -6.37 27.14
C ILE A 53 8.70 -5.82 25.89
N ARG A 54 7.76 -4.90 26.05
CA ARG A 54 7.06 -4.25 24.94
C ARG A 54 8.02 -3.39 24.10
N LYS A 55 8.90 -2.63 24.74
CA LYS A 55 9.96 -1.87 24.05
C LYS A 55 10.89 -2.78 23.25
N LEU A 56 11.30 -3.91 23.83
CA LEU A 56 12.12 -4.90 23.12
C LEU A 56 11.38 -5.58 21.96
N GLU A 57 10.07 -5.81 22.07
CA GLU A 57 9.25 -6.33 20.97
C GLU A 57 9.08 -5.28 19.85
N GLU A 58 8.85 -4.01 20.18
CA GLU A 58 8.74 -2.89 19.22
C GLU A 58 10.05 -2.60 18.46
N GLU A 59 11.19 -2.86 19.10
CA GLU A 59 12.51 -2.83 18.48
C GLU A 59 12.82 -4.08 17.64
N ASN A 60 11.87 -5.02 17.54
CA ASN A 60 12.04 -6.34 16.92
C ASN A 60 13.26 -7.10 17.48
N PHE A 61 13.57 -6.90 18.77
CA PHE A 61 14.63 -7.64 19.45
C PHE A 61 14.12 -9.03 19.88
N ILE A 62 12.87 -9.08 20.35
CA ILE A 62 12.15 -10.31 20.71
C ILE A 62 10.81 -10.38 19.97
N LYS A 63 10.20 -11.57 19.93
CA LYS A 63 8.87 -11.83 19.38
C LYS A 63 8.20 -12.99 20.13
N ASN A 64 6.92 -13.25 19.85
CA ASN A 64 6.16 -14.36 20.44
C ASN A 64 6.14 -14.33 21.98
N VAL A 65 6.00 -13.14 22.56
CA VAL A 65 6.06 -12.92 24.01
C VAL A 65 4.86 -13.56 24.71
N GLN A 66 5.10 -14.36 25.75
CA GLN A 66 4.09 -14.95 26.63
C GLN A 66 4.52 -14.83 28.09
N PHE A 67 3.67 -14.27 28.95
CA PHE A 67 3.93 -14.20 30.39
C PHE A 67 3.46 -15.47 31.08
N ASP A 68 4.22 -15.95 32.07
CA ASP A 68 3.81 -17.08 32.91
C ASP A 68 2.53 -16.77 33.69
N GLU A 69 1.84 -17.81 34.17
CA GLU A 69 0.64 -17.67 35.01
C GLU A 69 0.93 -16.94 36.33
N ASP A 70 2.12 -17.15 36.90
CA ASP A 70 2.61 -16.44 38.08
C ASP A 70 3.09 -15.01 37.76
N LYS A 71 3.21 -14.67 36.46
CA LYS A 71 3.60 -13.38 35.90
C LYS A 71 4.99 -12.91 36.31
N HIS A 72 5.87 -13.83 36.70
CA HIS A 72 7.25 -13.54 37.06
C HIS A 72 8.25 -13.93 35.97
N GLY A 73 7.86 -14.84 35.08
CA GLY A 73 8.62 -15.24 33.90
C GLY A 73 7.98 -14.80 32.58
N VAL A 74 8.83 -14.64 31.57
CA VAL A 74 8.43 -14.30 30.21
C VAL A 74 9.09 -15.26 29.23
N TRP A 75 8.28 -15.93 28.41
CA TRP A 75 8.71 -16.71 27.25
C TRP A 75 8.73 -15.82 26.01
N PHE A 76 9.77 -15.92 25.19
CA PHE A 76 9.89 -15.18 23.94
C PHE A 76 10.85 -15.89 22.99
N GLU A 77 10.80 -15.59 21.70
CA GLU A 77 11.85 -15.97 20.76
C GLU A 77 12.73 -14.75 20.50
N GLU A 78 14.04 -14.91 20.60
CA GLU A 78 14.96 -13.91 20.08
C GLU A 78 14.81 -13.83 18.56
N VAL A 79 14.70 -12.61 18.04
CA VAL A 79 14.74 -12.39 16.60
C VAL A 79 16.21 -12.53 16.17
N THR A 80 16.65 -13.77 15.93
CA THR A 80 17.99 -14.06 15.40
C THR A 80 18.23 -13.19 14.16
N ARG A 81 19.04 -12.15 14.33
CA ARG A 81 19.54 -11.33 13.24
C ARG A 81 20.45 -12.23 12.44
N ASN A 82 19.86 -12.89 11.44
CA ASN A 82 20.57 -13.77 10.54
C ASN A 82 21.67 -12.93 9.88
N GLU A 83 22.93 -13.07 10.34
CA GLU A 83 24.09 -12.25 9.92
C GLU A 83 24.35 -12.30 8.40
N ASN A 84 23.73 -13.26 7.71
CA ASN A 84 23.77 -13.40 6.25
C ASN A 84 22.66 -12.66 5.49
N ARG A 85 21.75 -11.96 6.17
CA ARG A 85 20.90 -10.97 5.50
C ARG A 85 21.76 -9.74 5.29
N ARG A 86 22.14 -9.47 4.03
CA ARG A 86 22.68 -8.17 3.60
C ARG A 86 22.05 -7.08 4.45
N GLU A 87 22.86 -6.45 5.29
CA GLU A 87 22.36 -5.46 6.25
C GLU A 87 21.50 -4.48 5.48
N LYS A 88 20.25 -4.34 5.95
CA LYS A 88 19.36 -3.37 5.35
C LYS A 88 19.99 -2.01 5.64
N PRO A 89 20.18 -1.16 4.62
CA PRO A 89 20.71 0.17 4.86
C PRO A 89 19.76 0.90 5.81
N LEU A 90 20.31 1.79 6.63
CA LEU A 90 19.56 2.63 7.57
C LEU A 90 18.43 3.39 6.85
N ILE A 91 18.71 3.85 5.63
CA ILE A 91 17.77 4.51 4.73
C ILE A 91 17.67 3.69 3.44
N ARG A 92 16.45 3.43 2.95
CA ARG A 92 16.27 2.67 1.71
C ARG A 92 16.92 3.36 0.53
N GLU A 93 17.44 2.55 -0.38
CA GLU A 93 18.14 3.01 -1.59
C GLU A 93 17.29 3.99 -2.44
N GLN A 94 15.97 3.78 -2.53
CA GLN A 94 15.09 4.69 -3.27
C GLN A 94 14.99 6.08 -2.62
N THR A 95 15.00 6.13 -1.28
CA THR A 95 15.00 7.38 -0.52
C THR A 95 16.33 8.11 -0.70
N LEU A 96 17.45 7.40 -0.60
CA LEU A 96 18.79 7.96 -0.84
C LEU A 96 18.94 8.51 -2.26
N GLU A 97 18.45 7.79 -3.26
CA GLU A 97 18.48 8.23 -4.65
C GLU A 97 17.65 9.49 -4.88
N HIS A 98 16.46 9.58 -4.25
CA HIS A 98 15.61 10.76 -4.32
C HIS A 98 16.30 11.99 -3.74
N ILE A 99 16.87 11.86 -2.54
CA ILE A 99 17.65 12.89 -1.85
C ILE A 99 18.87 13.30 -2.71
N ALA A 100 19.61 12.33 -3.25
CA ALA A 100 20.78 12.58 -4.07
C ALA A 100 20.48 13.33 -5.37
N ARG A 101 19.36 13.01 -6.03
CA ARG A 101 18.89 13.71 -7.24
C ARG A 101 18.57 15.17 -6.96
N HIS A 102 18.01 15.45 -5.78
CA HIS A 102 17.75 16.83 -5.35
C HIS A 102 19.05 17.64 -5.28
N LEU A 103 20.09 17.15 -4.57
CA LEU A 103 21.39 17.84 -4.50
C LEU A 103 22.06 17.97 -5.87
N GLY A 104 21.96 16.93 -6.70
CA GLY A 104 22.48 16.94 -8.06
C GLY A 104 21.91 18.07 -8.94
N GLY A 105 20.74 18.62 -8.59
CA GLY A 105 20.12 19.77 -9.25
C GLY A 105 20.70 21.14 -8.85
N HIS A 106 21.35 21.26 -7.70
CA HIS A 106 21.69 22.58 -7.10
C HIS A 106 23.07 23.14 -7.45
N GLY A 107 24.01 22.31 -7.91
CA GLY A 107 25.38 22.77 -8.19
C GLY A 107 26.06 22.04 -9.34
N SER A 108 27.22 22.54 -9.77
CA SER A 108 28.14 21.80 -10.66
C SER A 108 28.77 20.61 -9.90
N GLY A 109 29.38 19.67 -10.62
CA GLY A 109 30.08 18.56 -9.98
C GLY A 109 31.18 19.03 -9.02
N THR A 110 31.94 20.06 -9.39
CA THR A 110 33.00 20.64 -8.56
C THR A 110 32.46 21.36 -7.32
N GLN A 111 31.31 22.05 -7.43
CA GLN A 111 30.64 22.67 -6.28
C GLN A 111 30.16 21.61 -5.29
N ILE A 112 29.54 20.53 -5.78
CA ILE A 112 29.06 19.43 -4.93
C ILE A 112 30.22 18.76 -4.19
N VAL A 113 31.34 18.49 -4.87
CA VAL A 113 32.55 17.97 -4.20
C VAL A 113 33.03 18.95 -3.12
N GLY A 114 33.01 20.25 -3.39
CA GLY A 114 33.36 21.29 -2.42
C GLY A 114 32.45 21.26 -1.19
N TRP A 115 31.13 21.14 -1.38
CA TRP A 115 30.16 21.02 -0.29
C TRP A 115 30.37 19.77 0.55
N LEU A 116 30.49 18.59 -0.10
CA LEU A 116 30.74 17.33 0.60
C LEU A 116 32.02 17.38 1.46
N LYS A 117 33.11 17.95 0.92
CA LYS A 117 34.34 18.15 1.70
C LYS A 117 34.14 19.12 2.86
N SER A 118 33.38 20.20 2.68
CA SER A 118 33.07 21.16 3.75
C SER A 118 32.19 20.59 4.86
N TRP A 119 31.47 19.49 4.59
CA TRP A 119 30.71 18.74 5.58
C TRP A 119 31.51 17.61 6.24
N ASP A 120 32.83 17.58 6.00
CA ASP A 120 33.79 16.59 6.51
C ASP A 120 33.70 15.20 5.84
N VAL A 121 33.15 15.09 4.62
CA VAL A 121 33.19 13.83 3.86
C VAL A 121 34.60 13.59 3.29
N PRO A 122 35.26 12.46 3.62
CA PRO A 122 36.57 12.12 3.08
C PRO A 122 36.57 12.04 1.55
N GLU A 123 37.60 12.63 0.93
CA GLU A 123 37.79 12.59 -0.52
C GLU A 123 37.88 11.17 -1.09
N THR A 124 38.31 10.21 -0.28
CA THR A 124 38.40 8.79 -0.67
C THR A 124 37.04 8.13 -0.95
N ILE A 125 35.94 8.68 -0.43
CA ILE A 125 34.58 8.15 -0.63
C ILE A 125 33.89 8.86 -1.81
N ILE A 126 34.36 10.06 -2.18
CA ILE A 126 33.75 10.89 -3.22
C ILE A 126 34.22 10.40 -4.60
N ASN A 127 33.45 9.50 -5.22
CA ASN A 127 33.72 9.05 -6.57
C ASN A 127 33.19 10.06 -7.60
N SER A 128 34.07 10.89 -8.15
CA SER A 128 33.73 11.88 -9.17
C SER A 128 33.50 11.29 -10.58
N SER A 129 33.65 9.97 -10.77
CA SER A 129 33.39 9.31 -12.05
C SER A 129 31.91 8.96 -12.20
N GLY A 130 31.09 9.93 -12.61
CA GLY A 130 29.67 9.69 -12.85
C GLY A 130 28.84 10.96 -12.95
N SER A 131 27.52 10.79 -13.00
CA SER A 131 26.60 11.94 -12.89
C SER A 131 26.65 12.54 -11.48
N LYS A 132 26.33 13.84 -11.37
CA LYS A 132 26.35 14.58 -10.09
C LYS A 132 25.56 13.89 -8.99
N TRP A 133 24.33 13.46 -9.30
CA TRP A 133 23.47 12.78 -8.32
C TRP A 133 23.99 11.38 -7.99
N TRP A 134 24.63 10.68 -8.92
CA TRP A 134 25.20 9.36 -8.66
C TRP A 134 26.36 9.44 -7.66
N MET A 135 27.24 10.43 -7.80
CA MET A 135 28.31 10.71 -6.84
C MET A 135 27.75 10.93 -5.42
N VAL A 136 26.70 11.75 -5.29
CA VAL A 136 26.04 11.98 -4.00
C VAL A 136 25.41 10.69 -3.47
N ASN A 137 24.73 9.92 -4.33
CA ASN A 137 24.08 8.66 -3.95
C ASN A 137 25.09 7.63 -3.43
N GLU A 138 26.27 7.51 -4.04
CA GLU A 138 27.32 6.59 -3.57
C GLU A 138 27.87 7.00 -2.20
N VAL A 139 28.03 8.30 -1.94
CA VAL A 139 28.41 8.81 -0.61
C VAL A 139 27.33 8.50 0.42
N LEU A 140 26.06 8.79 0.11
CA LEU A 140 24.95 8.50 1.02
C LEU A 140 24.80 7.00 1.29
N LYS A 141 24.94 6.15 0.26
CA LYS A 141 24.94 4.70 0.41
C LYS A 141 26.07 4.23 1.30
N HIS A 142 27.30 4.72 1.08
CA HIS A 142 28.45 4.34 1.90
C HIS A 142 28.14 4.50 3.40
N TYR A 143 27.60 5.65 3.78
CA TYR A 143 27.22 5.91 5.17
C TYR A 143 25.98 5.13 5.61
N ALA A 144 24.96 4.98 4.76
CA ALA A 144 23.73 4.26 5.10
C ALA A 144 23.90 2.75 5.26
N TYR A 145 24.93 2.17 4.64
CA TYR A 145 25.28 0.75 4.78
C TYR A 145 26.34 0.49 5.85
N SER A 146 26.86 1.52 6.51
CA SER A 146 27.81 1.34 7.61
C SER A 146 27.09 0.78 8.85
N THR A 147 27.83 0.05 9.69
CA THR A 147 27.35 -0.36 11.01
C THR A 147 27.76 0.63 12.09
N GLU A 148 28.66 1.55 11.77
CA GLU A 148 29.23 2.51 12.72
C GLU A 148 28.28 3.68 12.95
N LYS A 149 27.96 3.95 14.22
CA LYS A 149 27.05 5.06 14.59
C LYS A 149 27.52 6.42 14.05
N LYS A 150 28.83 6.66 14.02
CA LYS A 150 29.43 7.90 13.51
C LYS A 150 29.15 8.14 12.03
N ASP A 151 29.08 7.06 11.26
CA ASP A 151 28.78 7.12 9.83
C ASP A 151 27.31 7.47 9.59
N HIS A 152 26.41 6.96 10.43
CA HIS A 152 25.01 7.37 10.42
C HIS A 152 24.81 8.83 10.84
N GLU A 153 25.54 9.29 11.86
CA GLU A 153 25.54 10.71 12.25
C GLU A 153 26.04 11.60 11.10
N MET A 154 27.05 11.14 10.36
CA MET A 154 27.52 11.83 9.15
C MET A 154 26.47 11.85 8.04
N LEU A 155 25.76 10.73 7.80
CA LEU A 155 24.64 10.67 6.85
C LEU A 155 23.57 11.71 7.19
N PHE A 156 23.17 11.77 8.47
CA PHE A 156 22.16 12.72 8.94
C PHE A 156 22.62 14.16 8.82
N LYS A 157 23.89 14.44 9.14
CA LYS A 157 24.51 15.76 8.95
C LYS A 157 24.45 16.18 7.47
N ILE A 158 24.83 15.30 6.54
CA ILE A 158 24.78 15.60 5.10
C ILE A 158 23.35 15.95 4.67
N ILE A 159 22.36 15.15 5.06
CA ILE A 159 20.95 15.41 4.71
C ILE A 159 20.45 16.73 5.34
N GLY A 160 20.83 17.02 6.59
CA GLY A 160 20.49 18.28 7.26
C GLY A 160 21.09 19.50 6.55
N GLU A 161 22.38 19.44 6.19
CA GLU A 161 23.07 20.50 5.45
C GLU A 161 22.48 20.74 4.06
N MET A 162 22.00 19.68 3.38
CA MET A 162 21.29 19.79 2.10
C MET A 162 19.96 20.57 2.20
N LEU A 163 19.37 20.63 3.39
CA LEU A 163 18.15 21.36 3.67
C LEU A 163 18.41 22.75 4.25
N HIS A 164 19.67 23.12 4.52
CA HIS A 164 19.99 24.44 5.03
C HIS A 164 19.62 25.55 4.02
N PRO A 165 18.95 26.66 4.40
CA PRO A 165 18.46 27.66 3.44
C PRO A 165 19.54 28.30 2.55
N VAL A 166 20.81 28.28 2.97
CA VAL A 166 21.93 28.75 2.14
C VAL A 166 22.04 27.96 0.84
N MET A 167 21.68 26.66 0.84
CA MET A 167 21.62 25.83 -0.37
C MET A 167 20.57 26.32 -1.37
N TYR A 168 19.63 27.14 -0.91
CA TYR A 168 18.51 27.71 -1.68
C TYR A 168 18.63 29.23 -1.82
N ASN A 169 19.86 29.77 -1.81
CA ASN A 169 20.13 31.21 -1.88
C ASN A 169 19.43 32.02 -0.76
N GLY A 170 19.22 31.40 0.40
CA GLY A 170 18.52 32.00 1.54
C GLY A 170 17.00 31.86 1.51
N ASP A 171 16.42 31.18 0.51
CA ASP A 171 14.98 30.93 0.44
C ASP A 171 14.56 29.83 1.43
N LYS A 172 14.09 30.26 2.61
CA LYS A 172 13.60 29.37 3.66
C LYS A 172 12.41 28.52 3.23
N LYS A 173 11.52 29.07 2.39
CA LYS A 173 10.33 28.35 1.96
C LYS A 173 10.69 27.23 1.00
N ALA A 174 11.68 27.45 0.14
CA ALA A 174 12.22 26.41 -0.73
C ALA A 174 12.89 25.28 0.09
N ALA A 175 13.64 25.63 1.13
CA ALA A 175 14.21 24.66 2.07
C ALA A 175 13.14 23.84 2.81
N GLU A 176 12.11 24.51 3.36
CA GLU A 176 10.96 23.84 3.99
C GLU A 176 10.24 22.91 3.02
N THR A 177 10.01 23.34 1.78
CA THR A 177 9.37 22.51 0.74
C THR A 177 10.22 21.27 0.42
N ALA A 178 11.54 21.42 0.38
CA ALA A 178 12.45 20.29 0.18
C ALA A 178 12.44 19.32 1.38
N ALA A 179 12.39 19.85 2.61
CA ALA A 179 12.30 19.05 3.83
C ALA A 179 10.99 18.24 3.88
N GLU A 180 9.85 18.87 3.57
CA GLU A 180 8.57 18.17 3.42
C GLU A 180 8.63 17.07 2.37
N ASP A 181 9.32 17.31 1.26
CA ASP A 181 9.47 16.31 0.20
C ASP A 181 10.37 15.13 0.64
N PHE A 182 11.46 15.41 1.36
CA PHE A 182 12.31 14.36 1.95
C PHE A 182 11.54 13.52 2.97
N ASN A 183 10.73 14.16 3.82
CA ASN A 183 9.93 13.49 4.85
C ASN A 183 8.93 12.48 4.29
N LYS A 184 8.37 12.71 3.10
CA LYS A 184 7.51 11.72 2.41
C LYS A 184 8.22 10.39 2.12
N TYR A 185 9.55 10.39 2.04
CA TYR A 185 10.34 9.18 1.78
C TYR A 185 11.00 8.65 3.06
N LEU A 186 11.50 9.55 3.92
CA LEU A 186 12.12 9.20 5.19
C LEU A 186 11.14 8.52 6.16
N GLU A 187 9.84 8.84 6.09
CA GLU A 187 8.81 8.20 6.93
C GLU A 187 8.76 6.66 6.76
N TYR A 188 9.08 6.14 5.57
CA TYR A 188 9.10 4.70 5.31
C TYR A 188 10.25 3.97 6.01
N ASP A 189 11.22 4.73 6.50
CA ASP A 189 12.40 4.28 7.23
C ASP A 189 12.33 4.71 8.71
N ASN A 190 11.19 5.23 9.17
CA ASN A 190 10.98 5.80 10.51
C ASN A 190 11.97 6.92 10.83
N LEU A 191 12.28 7.77 9.84
CA LEU A 191 13.08 8.98 10.01
C LEU A 191 12.26 10.20 9.62
N ALA A 192 12.68 11.37 10.08
CA ALA A 192 12.17 12.66 9.63
C ALA A 192 13.22 13.75 9.82
N THR A 193 13.16 14.79 8.99
CA THR A 193 13.94 16.01 9.14
C THR A 193 13.16 17.01 9.99
N LEU A 194 13.82 17.61 10.97
CA LEU A 194 13.27 18.63 11.86
C LEU A 194 14.03 19.93 11.73
N SER A 195 13.30 21.03 11.79
CA SER A 195 13.87 22.37 11.90
C SER A 195 13.93 22.78 13.36
N ASP A 196 15.09 23.26 13.81
CA ASP A 196 15.28 23.79 15.16
C ASP A 196 14.72 25.23 15.33
N GLY A 197 14.12 25.78 14.28
CA GLY A 197 13.62 27.17 14.22
C GLY A 197 14.71 28.23 13.99
N LYS A 198 15.99 27.87 14.07
CA LYS A 198 17.15 28.72 13.72
C LYS A 198 17.68 28.43 12.32
N ASN A 199 16.92 27.69 11.52
CA ASN A 199 17.23 27.28 10.15
C ASN A 199 18.26 26.14 10.05
N GLU A 200 18.54 25.44 11.16
CA GLU A 200 19.28 24.20 11.12
C GLU A 200 18.29 23.04 11.01
N TYR A 201 18.61 22.09 10.14
CA TYR A 201 17.85 20.87 9.98
C TYR A 201 18.64 19.69 10.52
N SER A 202 17.98 18.83 11.29
CA SER A 202 18.53 17.56 11.75
C SER A 202 17.63 16.41 11.31
N VAL A 203 18.22 15.27 10.97
CA VAL A 203 17.46 14.03 10.74
C VAL A 203 17.42 13.26 12.05
N CYS A 204 16.23 12.85 12.46
CA CYS A 204 16.01 12.03 13.64
C CYS A 204 15.05 10.88 13.34
N GLU A 205 15.01 9.89 14.23
CA GLU A 205 13.99 8.85 14.16
C GLU A 205 12.61 9.43 14.46
N THR A 206 11.59 9.07 13.68
CA THR A 206 10.20 9.53 13.91
C THR A 206 9.65 9.03 15.25
N LYS A 207 10.25 7.98 15.81
CA LYS A 207 9.97 7.52 17.18
C LYS A 207 10.40 8.56 18.22
N ASN A 208 11.48 9.29 17.98
CA ASN A 208 11.98 10.36 18.87
C ASN A 208 11.23 11.68 18.67
N LEU A 209 10.47 11.81 17.58
CA LEU A 209 9.56 12.94 17.39
C LEU A 209 8.33 12.88 18.30
N ILE A 210 8.01 11.67 18.74
CA ILE A 210 7.16 11.43 19.90
C ILE A 210 8.13 11.19 21.08
N GLU A 211 9.00 12.14 21.37
CA GLU A 211 9.51 12.31 22.73
C GLU A 211 8.31 12.76 23.58
N VAL A 212 7.41 11.81 23.85
CA VAL A 212 6.91 11.66 25.21
C VAL A 212 8.20 11.48 26.00
N ASP A 213 8.61 12.54 26.70
CA ASP A 213 9.74 12.52 27.64
C ASP A 213 9.77 11.14 28.29
N GLU A 214 10.90 10.41 28.26
CA GLU A 214 10.92 9.05 28.81
C GLU A 214 10.54 9.04 30.31
N ASN A 215 10.64 10.21 30.99
CA ASN A 215 10.06 10.42 32.32
C ASN A 215 8.52 10.51 32.31
N ASP A 216 7.93 10.96 31.21
CA ASP A 216 6.50 11.04 30.97
C ASP A 216 5.92 9.67 30.59
N ILE A 217 6.65 8.77 29.90
CA ILE A 217 6.22 7.35 29.71
C ILE A 217 6.06 6.62 31.04
N LEU A 218 6.86 6.98 32.04
CA LEU A 218 6.78 6.50 33.42
C LEU A 218 6.04 7.47 34.35
N SER A 219 5.33 8.47 33.82
CA SER A 219 4.46 9.28 34.66
C SER A 219 3.38 8.40 35.30
N GLU A 220 2.98 8.72 36.53
CA GLU A 220 1.90 8.02 37.23
C GLU A 220 0.63 7.95 36.35
N GLU A 221 0.41 8.96 35.48
CA GLU A 221 -0.72 9.00 34.55
C GLU A 221 -0.64 7.92 33.45
N ASN A 222 0.56 7.66 32.92
CA ASN A 222 0.78 6.62 31.92
C ASN A 222 0.77 5.22 32.55
N GLU A 223 1.34 5.04 33.74
CA GLU A 223 1.23 3.77 34.48
C GLU A 223 -0.24 3.44 34.79
N GLU A 224 -1.04 4.43 35.19
CA GLU A 224 -2.49 4.26 35.36
C GLU A 224 -3.21 3.91 34.05
N LEU A 225 -2.79 4.47 32.91
CA LEU A 225 -3.38 4.16 31.61
C LEU A 225 -3.06 2.73 31.18
N PHE A 226 -1.80 2.29 31.32
CA PHE A 226 -1.37 0.93 31.00
C PHE A 226 -2.03 -0.10 31.92
N GLN A 227 -2.10 0.18 33.23
CA GLN A 227 -2.77 -0.72 34.16
C GLN A 227 -4.27 -0.83 33.83
N ARG A 228 -4.92 0.28 33.43
CA ARG A 228 -6.29 0.27 32.93
C ARG A 228 -6.43 -0.58 31.66
N GLU A 229 -5.53 -0.44 30.70
CA GLU A 229 -5.55 -1.24 29.46
C GLU A 229 -5.38 -2.72 29.79
N TYR A 230 -4.44 -3.05 30.68
CA TYR A 230 -4.18 -4.40 31.12
C TYR A 230 -5.41 -5.02 31.81
N ASP A 231 -6.07 -4.29 32.69
CA ASP A 231 -7.26 -4.76 33.40
C ASP A 231 -8.46 -4.94 32.45
N GLU A 232 -8.62 -4.02 31.48
CA GLU A 232 -9.63 -4.16 30.42
C GLU A 232 -9.36 -5.36 29.53
N LEU A 233 -8.11 -5.55 29.07
CA LEU A 233 -7.71 -6.75 28.31
C LEU A 233 -7.84 -8.02 29.13
N GLY A 234 -7.55 -7.98 30.43
CA GLY A 234 -7.75 -9.08 31.36
C GLY A 234 -9.21 -9.53 31.38
N PHE A 235 -10.14 -8.58 31.50
CA PHE A 235 -11.57 -8.85 31.39
C PHE A 235 -11.92 -9.49 30.04
N LEU A 236 -11.44 -8.92 28.93
CA LEU A 236 -11.76 -9.38 27.57
C LEU A 236 -11.12 -10.74 27.23
N ARG A 237 -9.98 -11.07 27.83
CA ARG A 237 -9.24 -12.34 27.66
C ARG A 237 -9.82 -13.49 28.46
N HIS A 238 -10.80 -13.28 29.35
CA HIS A 238 -11.52 -14.39 29.96
C HIS A 238 -12.13 -15.31 28.89
N PRO A 239 -12.09 -16.65 29.05
CA PRO A 239 -12.56 -17.59 28.03
C PRO A 239 -13.98 -17.30 27.51
N GLU A 240 -14.90 -16.95 28.41
CA GLU A 240 -16.29 -16.60 28.07
C GLU A 240 -16.37 -15.33 27.19
N ASN A 241 -15.52 -14.34 27.45
CA ASN A 241 -15.49 -13.09 26.70
C ASN A 241 -14.75 -13.24 25.37
N LYS A 242 -13.67 -14.04 25.31
CA LYS A 242 -13.03 -14.44 24.05
C LYS A 242 -14.06 -15.08 23.12
N GLU A 243 -14.89 -16.00 23.63
CA GLU A 243 -15.96 -16.62 22.84
C GLU A 243 -17.02 -15.60 22.37
N LYS A 244 -17.40 -14.64 23.22
CA LYS A 244 -18.31 -13.55 22.83
C LYS A 244 -17.69 -12.67 21.74
N ILE A 245 -16.40 -12.38 21.78
CA ILE A 245 -15.68 -11.61 20.75
C ILE A 245 -15.63 -12.40 19.43
N SER A 246 -15.35 -13.70 19.49
CA SER A 246 -15.44 -14.59 18.31
C SER A 246 -16.84 -14.62 17.72
N THR A 247 -17.86 -14.68 18.58
CA THR A 247 -19.28 -14.63 18.19
C THR A 247 -19.60 -13.30 17.53
N LEU A 248 -19.17 -12.18 18.13
CA LEU A 248 -19.36 -10.82 17.62
C LEU A 248 -18.74 -10.69 16.22
N ARG A 249 -17.50 -11.14 16.02
CA ARG A 249 -16.81 -11.12 14.72
C ARG A 249 -17.56 -11.88 13.65
N LYS A 250 -17.95 -13.13 13.93
CA LYS A 250 -18.72 -13.97 12.99
C LYS A 250 -20.11 -13.39 12.71
N ALA A 251 -20.82 -12.95 13.74
CA ALA A 251 -22.14 -12.35 13.60
C ALA A 251 -22.08 -11.06 12.76
N TYR A 252 -21.10 -10.18 12.99
CA TYR A 252 -20.94 -8.95 12.22
C TYR A 252 -20.59 -9.21 10.75
N GLN A 253 -19.75 -10.21 10.46
CA GLN A 253 -19.48 -10.62 9.08
C GLN A 253 -20.74 -11.13 8.36
N VAL A 254 -21.56 -11.95 9.03
CA VAL A 254 -22.84 -12.41 8.49
C VAL A 254 -23.79 -11.22 8.30
N PHE A 255 -23.83 -10.29 9.24
CA PHE A 255 -24.63 -9.09 9.19
C PHE A 255 -24.30 -8.20 7.98
N MET A 256 -23.02 -8.00 7.69
CA MET A 256 -22.55 -7.33 6.46
C MET A 256 -23.04 -8.04 5.19
N ASN A 257 -22.99 -9.37 5.16
CA ASN A 257 -23.48 -10.14 4.02
C ASN A 257 -25.00 -10.02 3.84
N ILE A 258 -25.78 -9.93 4.92
CA ILE A 258 -27.22 -9.66 4.86
C ILE A 258 -27.48 -8.27 4.26
N ALA A 259 -26.76 -7.25 4.73
CA ALA A 259 -26.89 -5.88 4.25
C ALA A 259 -26.53 -5.76 2.75
N GLU A 260 -25.48 -6.45 2.30
CA GLU A 260 -25.11 -6.54 0.88
C GLU A 260 -26.24 -7.13 0.03
N VAL A 261 -26.78 -8.29 0.43
CA VAL A 261 -27.87 -8.96 -0.31
C VAL A 261 -29.14 -8.10 -0.33
N PHE A 262 -29.43 -7.40 0.76
CA PHE A 262 -30.56 -6.48 0.83
C PHE A 262 -30.38 -5.29 -0.13
N CYS A 263 -29.18 -4.69 -0.19
CA CYS A 263 -28.90 -3.56 -1.07
C CYS A 263 -28.97 -3.89 -2.56
N ASP A 264 -28.85 -5.17 -2.96
CA ASP A 264 -29.10 -5.59 -4.35
C ASP A 264 -30.57 -5.42 -4.76
N ASN A 265 -31.52 -5.52 -3.81
CA ASN A 265 -32.96 -5.33 -4.06
C ASN A 265 -33.71 -4.81 -2.81
N PRO A 266 -33.52 -3.52 -2.45
CA PRO A 266 -33.98 -2.99 -1.17
C PRO A 266 -35.51 -2.84 -1.07
N SER A 267 -36.22 -2.81 -2.20
CA SER A 267 -37.64 -2.48 -2.24
C SER A 267 -38.57 -3.64 -1.89
N LYS A 268 -38.05 -4.87 -1.72
CA LYS A 268 -38.83 -6.08 -1.37
C LYS A 268 -38.00 -7.10 -0.56
N PRO A 269 -37.55 -6.78 0.67
CA PRO A 269 -36.89 -7.77 1.52
C PRO A 269 -37.87 -8.91 1.85
N SER A 270 -37.37 -10.15 1.86
CA SER A 270 -38.17 -11.28 2.32
C SER A 270 -38.29 -11.26 3.85
N HIS A 271 -39.39 -11.81 4.40
CA HIS A 271 -39.54 -11.97 5.86
C HIS A 271 -38.37 -12.75 6.47
N GLN A 272 -37.92 -13.82 5.82
CA GLN A 272 -36.78 -14.62 6.28
C GLN A 272 -35.47 -13.80 6.35
N LEU A 273 -35.22 -12.94 5.36
CA LEU A 273 -34.03 -12.08 5.34
C LEU A 273 -34.10 -11.01 6.44
N ASN A 274 -35.28 -10.42 6.66
CA ASN A 274 -35.51 -9.48 7.74
C ASN A 274 -35.34 -10.14 9.12
N ASP A 275 -35.89 -11.34 9.32
CA ASP A 275 -35.76 -12.08 10.57
C ASP A 275 -34.30 -12.45 10.84
N ALA A 276 -33.57 -12.86 9.80
CA ALA A 276 -32.13 -13.08 9.89
C ALA A 276 -31.39 -11.79 10.31
N TYR A 277 -31.69 -10.65 9.67
CA TYR A 277 -31.11 -9.35 10.01
C TYR A 277 -31.35 -8.98 11.47
N VAL A 278 -32.59 -9.06 11.95
CA VAL A 278 -32.96 -8.69 13.33
C VAL A 278 -32.33 -9.64 14.34
N LYS A 279 -32.29 -10.95 14.06
CA LYS A 279 -31.61 -11.94 14.91
C LYS A 279 -30.12 -11.67 15.02
N THR A 280 -29.43 -11.46 13.89
CA THR A 280 -27.98 -11.19 13.89
C THR A 280 -27.67 -9.83 14.55
N LYS A 281 -28.49 -8.80 14.29
CA LYS A 281 -28.40 -7.51 14.98
C LYS A 281 -28.49 -7.70 16.50
N LYS A 282 -29.44 -8.50 16.98
CA LYS A 282 -29.59 -8.78 18.41
C LYS A 282 -28.34 -9.43 19.00
N LEU A 283 -27.77 -10.44 18.31
CA LEU A 283 -26.51 -11.08 18.72
C LEU A 283 -25.35 -10.08 18.84
N ILE A 284 -25.21 -9.18 17.87
CA ILE A 284 -24.19 -8.12 17.86
C ILE A 284 -24.40 -7.18 19.05
N THR A 285 -25.61 -6.64 19.21
CA THR A 285 -25.92 -5.69 20.29
C THR A 285 -25.75 -6.32 21.67
N ASP A 286 -26.19 -7.57 21.86
CA ASP A 286 -26.03 -8.31 23.11
C ASP A 286 -24.53 -8.54 23.41
N ALA A 287 -23.73 -8.94 22.41
CA ALA A 287 -22.28 -9.12 22.59
C ALA A 287 -21.56 -7.79 22.90
N VAL A 288 -21.87 -6.72 22.18
CA VAL A 288 -21.30 -5.37 22.42
C VAL A 288 -21.65 -4.85 23.80
N ARG A 289 -22.89 -5.07 24.27
CA ARG A 289 -23.33 -4.69 25.62
C ARG A 289 -22.60 -5.51 26.69
N ASP A 290 -22.56 -6.82 26.53
CA ASP A 290 -21.94 -7.75 27.49
C ASP A 290 -20.43 -7.51 27.63
N LEU A 291 -19.76 -7.21 26.51
CA LEU A 291 -18.34 -6.88 26.46
C LEU A 291 -18.05 -5.41 26.81
N ARG A 292 -19.11 -4.59 26.96
CA ARG A 292 -19.04 -3.16 27.30
C ARG A 292 -18.20 -2.35 26.30
N LEU A 293 -18.39 -2.58 25.00
CA LEU A 293 -17.61 -1.96 23.92
C LEU A 293 -18.21 -0.64 23.39
N TYR A 294 -19.23 -0.10 24.06
CA TYR A 294 -19.89 1.15 23.66
C TYR A 294 -19.09 2.38 24.09
N VAL A 295 -19.18 3.45 23.29
CA VAL A 295 -18.47 4.73 23.51
C VAL A 295 -19.08 5.56 24.67
N ASN A 296 -20.22 5.16 25.24
CA ASN A 296 -20.93 5.99 26.23
C ASN A 296 -20.18 6.15 27.56
N SER A 297 -19.66 7.36 27.75
CA SER A 297 -18.93 7.88 28.91
C SER A 297 -19.83 8.24 30.10
N VAL A 298 -20.76 7.38 30.51
CA VAL A 298 -21.65 7.70 31.66
C VAL A 298 -20.85 7.91 32.95
N SER A 299 -19.64 7.33 33.05
CA SER A 299 -18.73 7.49 34.20
C SER A 299 -17.56 8.44 33.96
N GLY A 300 -17.49 9.16 32.82
CA GLY A 300 -16.35 10.01 32.46
C GLY A 300 -15.03 9.26 32.19
N ARG A 301 -14.96 7.95 32.47
CA ARG A 301 -13.81 7.10 32.14
C ARG A 301 -14.05 6.49 30.76
N GLN A 302 -13.36 7.04 29.77
CA GLN A 302 -13.31 6.47 28.43
C GLN A 302 -12.61 5.11 28.52
N ARG A 303 -13.30 4.05 28.09
CA ARG A 303 -12.68 2.73 27.94
C ARG A 303 -11.67 2.78 26.80
N ILE A 304 -10.58 2.05 26.96
CA ILE A 304 -9.50 2.02 25.97
C ILE A 304 -9.92 1.17 24.78
N HIS A 305 -10.60 0.05 25.04
CA HIS A 305 -11.11 -0.84 23.99
C HIS A 305 -12.61 -0.61 23.74
N THR A 306 -12.91 0.30 22.80
CA THR A 306 -14.28 0.55 22.32
C THR A 306 -14.39 0.39 20.82
N LEU A 307 -15.59 0.12 20.32
CA LEU A 307 -15.87 0.16 18.88
C LEU A 307 -16.10 1.61 18.46
N THR A 308 -15.00 2.29 18.16
CA THR A 308 -14.99 3.71 17.73
C THR A 308 -15.92 3.97 16.55
N HIS A 309 -16.01 3.01 15.64
CA HIS A 309 -16.86 3.09 14.46
C HIS A 309 -18.11 2.22 14.56
N TYR A 310 -18.69 2.01 15.75
CA TYR A 310 -19.86 1.13 15.90
C TYR A 310 -21.04 1.59 15.05
N PHE A 311 -21.34 0.82 14.00
CA PHE A 311 -22.36 1.16 13.02
C PHE A 311 -23.34 -0.01 12.77
N ILE A 312 -24.63 0.28 12.87
CA ILE A 312 -25.74 -0.59 12.48
C ILE A 312 -26.66 0.25 11.60
N PRO A 313 -26.80 -0.05 10.29
CA PRO A 313 -27.40 0.88 9.34
C PRO A 313 -28.91 1.07 9.53
N PHE A 314 -29.64 0.03 9.95
CA PHE A 314 -31.10 0.06 10.06
C PHE A 314 -31.60 -0.66 11.31
N ASN A 315 -32.82 -0.32 11.74
CA ASN A 315 -33.52 -1.06 12.77
C ASN A 315 -33.95 -2.45 12.29
N ASN A 316 -34.55 -2.49 11.12
CA ASN A 316 -34.96 -3.69 10.40
C ASN A 316 -34.97 -3.39 8.90
N LEU A 317 -35.08 -4.42 8.06
CA LEU A 317 -35.02 -4.25 6.61
C LEU A 317 -36.29 -3.64 6.01
N PHE A 318 -37.45 -3.80 6.66
CA PHE A 318 -38.71 -3.22 6.18
C PHE A 318 -38.78 -1.70 6.34
N THR A 319 -38.13 -1.16 7.36
CA THR A 319 -38.06 0.29 7.59
C THR A 319 -36.81 0.93 7.00
N ALA A 320 -35.88 0.13 6.46
CA ALA A 320 -34.59 0.61 5.98
C ALA A 320 -34.70 1.71 4.90
N GLU A 321 -35.59 1.59 3.92
CA GLU A 321 -35.78 2.65 2.90
C GLU A 321 -36.32 3.96 3.49
N LYS A 322 -37.02 3.91 4.64
CA LYS A 322 -37.56 5.10 5.33
C LYS A 322 -36.56 5.71 6.32
N GLU A 323 -35.87 4.85 7.08
CA GLU A 323 -34.82 5.25 8.02
C GLU A 323 -33.59 5.79 7.30
N TYR A 324 -33.34 5.33 6.08
CA TYR A 324 -32.39 5.91 5.16
C TYR A 324 -32.92 7.24 4.60
N THR A 325 -33.05 8.22 5.48
CA THR A 325 -33.12 9.63 5.11
C THR A 325 -31.69 10.15 5.24
N PRO A 326 -31.01 10.51 4.13
CA PRO A 326 -29.68 11.07 4.21
C PRO A 326 -29.80 12.45 4.86
N ASP A 327 -29.73 12.50 6.18
CA ASP A 327 -29.78 13.75 6.93
C ASP A 327 -28.48 14.54 6.67
N ASN A 328 -28.66 15.60 5.90
CA ASN A 328 -28.16 16.96 6.15
C ASN A 328 -26.76 17.43 5.76
N LEU A 329 -25.94 16.73 4.98
CA LEU A 329 -24.70 17.38 4.49
C LEU A 329 -24.30 17.22 3.02
N GLU A 330 -24.96 16.40 2.19
CA GLU A 330 -24.69 16.43 0.74
C GLU A 330 -25.81 15.68 -0.03
N ILE A 331 -26.98 16.30 -0.12
CA ILE A 331 -28.02 15.85 -1.04
C ILE A 331 -27.56 16.23 -2.45
N ASP A 332 -26.85 15.31 -3.10
CA ASP A 332 -26.96 15.21 -4.55
C ASP A 332 -28.44 14.90 -4.86
N LEU A 333 -29.13 15.84 -5.50
CA LEU A 333 -30.56 15.84 -5.85
C LEU A 333 -30.99 14.63 -6.74
N SER A 334 -30.14 13.64 -6.91
CA SER A 334 -30.31 12.49 -7.80
C SER A 334 -31.18 11.36 -7.24
N GLY A 335 -31.77 11.51 -6.04
CA GLY A 335 -32.68 10.49 -5.49
C GLY A 335 -32.00 9.13 -5.31
N LYS A 336 -30.72 9.12 -4.88
CA LYS A 336 -29.91 7.89 -4.76
C LYS A 336 -30.58 6.88 -3.85
N LYS A 337 -31.04 5.80 -4.50
CA LYS A 337 -31.53 4.56 -3.89
C LYS A 337 -30.47 4.01 -2.93
N LEU A 338 -30.92 3.46 -1.81
CA LEU A 338 -30.08 2.76 -0.84
C LEU A 338 -29.10 1.81 -1.57
N SER A 339 -27.79 1.99 -1.34
CA SER A 339 -26.72 1.28 -2.05
C SER A 339 -25.68 0.73 -1.09
N TRP A 340 -25.19 -0.48 -1.39
CA TRP A 340 -24.13 -1.15 -0.63
C TRP A 340 -22.86 -0.31 -0.57
N ASP A 341 -22.51 0.38 -1.65
CA ASP A 341 -21.28 1.17 -1.73
C ASP A 341 -21.26 2.33 -0.72
N TYR A 342 -22.42 2.80 -0.27
CA TYR A 342 -22.53 3.87 0.73
C TYR A 342 -22.36 3.35 2.16
N ILE A 343 -23.00 2.24 2.50
CA ILE A 343 -22.95 1.69 3.86
C ILE A 343 -21.70 0.84 4.13
N ARG A 344 -21.09 0.28 3.07
CA ARG A 344 -19.92 -0.62 3.16
C ARG A 344 -18.73 0.00 3.92
N PRO A 345 -18.30 1.25 3.68
CA PRO A 345 -17.13 1.82 4.38
C PRO A 345 -17.32 1.86 5.90
N GLN A 346 -18.49 2.28 6.38
CA GLN A 346 -18.78 2.37 7.82
C GLN A 346 -18.85 0.99 8.46
N MET A 347 -19.51 0.02 7.81
CA MET A 347 -19.54 -1.36 8.32
C MET A 347 -18.14 -2.00 8.33
N ASN A 348 -17.32 -1.75 7.30
CA ASN A 348 -15.94 -2.22 7.26
C ASN A 348 -15.10 -1.62 8.40
N ALA A 349 -15.32 -0.34 8.75
CA ALA A 349 -14.64 0.29 9.88
C ALA A 349 -15.03 -0.39 11.20
N THR A 350 -16.32 -0.63 11.44
CA THR A 350 -16.76 -1.42 12.62
C THR A 350 -16.14 -2.81 12.65
N TYR A 351 -16.10 -3.49 11.51
CA TYR A 351 -15.51 -4.83 11.43
C TYR A 351 -13.99 -4.80 11.69
N GLY A 352 -13.30 -3.75 11.25
CA GLY A 352 -11.88 -3.51 11.55
C GLY A 352 -11.63 -3.42 13.05
N ASP A 353 -12.41 -2.61 13.77
CA ASP A 353 -12.33 -2.49 15.23
C ASP A 353 -12.56 -3.85 15.92
N ILE A 354 -13.56 -4.62 15.46
CA ILE A 354 -13.85 -5.97 15.99
C ILE A 354 -12.72 -6.96 15.70
N ASP A 355 -12.12 -6.92 14.51
CA ASP A 355 -11.05 -7.83 14.10
C ASP A 355 -9.72 -7.53 14.80
N GLU A 356 -9.42 -6.25 15.05
CA GLU A 356 -8.30 -5.84 15.89
C GLU A 356 -8.48 -6.34 17.34
N LEU A 357 -9.68 -6.15 17.91
CA LEU A 357 -10.02 -6.64 19.24
C LEU A 357 -9.87 -8.16 19.32
N TYR A 358 -10.38 -8.89 18.33
CA TYR A 358 -10.25 -10.35 18.21
C TYR A 358 -8.79 -10.79 18.22
N ARG A 359 -7.90 -10.08 17.53
CA ARG A 359 -6.45 -10.36 17.53
C ARG A 359 -5.82 -10.10 18.90
N LYS A 360 -6.11 -8.96 19.54
CA LYS A 360 -5.56 -8.58 20.86
C LYS A 360 -5.91 -9.56 21.99
N VAL A 361 -7.07 -10.20 21.89
CA VAL A 361 -7.52 -11.21 22.87
C VAL A 361 -7.21 -12.65 22.45
N GLU A 362 -6.59 -12.87 21.30
CA GLU A 362 -6.36 -14.21 20.74
C GLU A 362 -7.66 -15.01 20.66
N GLY A 363 -8.66 -14.44 19.97
CA GLY A 363 -9.95 -15.08 19.78
C GLY A 363 -9.82 -16.46 19.13
N SER A 364 -10.71 -17.38 19.53
CA SER A 364 -10.79 -18.72 18.95
C SER A 364 -11.78 -18.76 17.80
N GLU A 365 -11.49 -19.52 16.74
CA GLU A 365 -12.45 -19.74 15.67
C GLU A 365 -13.59 -20.69 16.09
N VAL A 366 -13.42 -21.47 17.15
CA VAL A 366 -14.44 -22.42 17.62
C VAL A 366 -15.42 -21.68 18.53
N LEU A 367 -16.70 -21.67 18.16
CA LEU A 367 -17.77 -21.19 19.04
C LEU A 367 -18.21 -22.33 19.95
N SER A 368 -18.24 -22.11 21.26
CA SER A 368 -18.64 -23.12 22.24
C SER A 368 -20.15 -23.29 22.30
N LYS A 369 -20.93 -22.27 21.91
CA LYS A 369 -22.41 -22.34 21.83
C LYS A 369 -22.89 -22.88 20.47
N PRO A 370 -23.28 -24.17 20.37
CA PRO A 370 -23.70 -24.78 19.11
C PRO A 370 -24.94 -24.10 18.50
N ASP A 371 -25.88 -23.64 19.33
CA ASP A 371 -27.11 -22.97 18.86
C ASP A 371 -26.83 -21.67 18.08
N VAL A 372 -25.83 -20.91 18.54
CA VAL A 372 -25.42 -19.66 17.88
C VAL A 372 -24.73 -19.97 16.55
N GLN A 373 -23.83 -20.95 16.55
CA GLN A 373 -23.14 -21.38 15.34
C GLN A 373 -24.12 -21.95 14.31
N GLN A 374 -25.10 -22.74 14.74
CA GLN A 374 -26.18 -23.25 13.90
C GLN A 374 -27.00 -22.10 13.30
N THR A 375 -27.41 -21.14 14.13
CA THR A 375 -28.15 -19.96 13.67
C THR A 375 -27.37 -19.19 12.59
N LEU A 376 -26.07 -18.95 12.78
CA LEU A 376 -25.23 -18.25 11.79
C LEU A 376 -25.04 -19.06 10.50
N ASN A 377 -24.96 -20.38 10.60
CA ASN A 377 -24.87 -21.28 9.44
C ASN A 377 -26.17 -21.30 8.62
N GLU A 378 -27.32 -21.38 9.30
CA GLU A 378 -28.64 -21.33 8.67
C GLU A 378 -28.85 -20.01 7.92
N ILE A 379 -28.44 -18.89 8.52
CA ILE A 379 -28.49 -17.57 7.87
C ILE A 379 -27.55 -17.52 6.66
N SER A 380 -26.33 -18.05 6.78
CA SER A 380 -25.37 -18.09 5.65
C SER A 380 -25.89 -18.92 4.47
N LEU A 381 -26.59 -20.03 4.76
CA LEU A 381 -27.26 -20.85 3.76
C LEU A 381 -28.44 -20.09 3.10
N LEU A 382 -29.25 -19.38 3.89
CA LEU A 382 -30.32 -18.52 3.40
C LEU A 382 -29.78 -17.44 2.44
N LEU A 383 -28.68 -16.79 2.79
CA LEU A 383 -28.04 -15.77 1.95
C LEU A 383 -27.55 -16.35 0.62
N SER A 384 -26.98 -17.55 0.65
CA SER A 384 -26.52 -18.25 -0.56
C SER A 384 -27.69 -18.54 -1.51
N LYS A 385 -28.82 -19.05 -0.99
CA LYS A 385 -30.05 -19.28 -1.77
C LYS A 385 -30.62 -17.97 -2.33
N THR A 386 -30.68 -16.92 -1.50
CA THR A 386 -31.20 -15.60 -1.91
C THR A 386 -30.34 -14.98 -3.01
N LYS A 387 -29.00 -15.06 -2.91
CA LYS A 387 -28.08 -14.60 -3.97
C LYS A 387 -28.32 -15.35 -5.28
N GLU A 388 -28.54 -16.67 -5.23
CA GLU A 388 -28.82 -17.47 -6.42
C GLU A 388 -30.16 -17.11 -7.08
N GLU A 389 -31.22 -16.89 -6.28
CA GLU A 389 -32.54 -16.44 -6.76
C GLU A 389 -32.47 -15.06 -7.40
N ASN A 390 -31.77 -14.11 -6.78
CA ASN A 390 -31.53 -12.77 -7.35
C ASN A 390 -30.76 -12.85 -8.67
N LYS A 391 -29.79 -13.76 -8.79
CA LYS A 391 -29.05 -14.03 -10.03
C LYS A 391 -29.93 -14.64 -11.13
N LYS A 392 -30.90 -15.48 -10.76
CA LYS A 392 -31.89 -16.03 -11.71
C LYS A 392 -32.85 -14.94 -12.21
N LEU A 393 -33.37 -14.10 -11.30
CA LEU A 393 -34.26 -12.99 -11.64
C LEU A 393 -33.62 -11.96 -12.60
N THR A 394 -32.36 -11.61 -12.36
CA THR A 394 -31.60 -10.70 -13.24
C THR A 394 -31.37 -11.27 -14.63
N LYS A 395 -31.06 -12.57 -14.75
CA LYS A 395 -30.93 -13.25 -16.04
C LYS A 395 -32.26 -13.34 -16.80
N THR A 396 -33.39 -13.56 -16.12
CA THR A 396 -34.72 -13.64 -16.75
C THR A 396 -35.19 -12.29 -17.28
N ARG A 397 -34.93 -11.19 -16.56
CA ARG A 397 -35.27 -9.82 -17.01
C ARG A 397 -34.52 -9.38 -18.27
N GLN A 398 -33.32 -9.92 -18.52
CA GLN A 398 -32.58 -9.63 -19.75
C GLN A 398 -33.10 -10.38 -20.98
N LYS A 399 -33.99 -11.38 -20.80
CA LYS A 399 -34.51 -12.22 -21.89
C LYS A 399 -35.94 -11.88 -22.32
N THR A 400 -36.62 -10.92 -21.68
CA THR A 400 -37.96 -10.52 -22.10
C THR A 400 -37.83 -9.57 -23.30
N PRO A 401 -38.31 -9.94 -24.51
CA PRO A 401 -38.28 -9.05 -25.66
C PRO A 401 -39.17 -7.84 -25.37
N VAL A 402 -38.63 -6.64 -25.56
CA VAL A 402 -39.38 -5.39 -25.46
C VAL A 402 -40.60 -5.49 -26.39
N PRO A 403 -41.84 -5.28 -25.92
CA PRO A 403 -43.03 -5.30 -26.77
C PRO A 403 -42.89 -4.21 -27.83
N GLN A 404 -42.80 -4.62 -29.10
CA GLN A 404 -42.84 -3.68 -30.21
C GLN A 404 -44.22 -3.02 -30.22
N THR A 405 -44.25 -1.70 -30.05
CA THR A 405 -45.43 -0.87 -30.25
C THR A 405 -45.93 -1.06 -31.69
N PRO A 406 -47.25 -1.16 -31.93
CA PRO A 406 -47.80 -1.45 -33.26
C PRO A 406 -47.47 -0.31 -34.23
N VAL A 407 -46.61 -0.60 -35.21
CA VAL A 407 -46.20 0.34 -36.25
C VAL A 407 -47.35 0.55 -37.24
N GLN A 408 -47.78 1.80 -37.41
CA GLN A 408 -48.71 2.20 -38.46
C GLN A 408 -48.12 1.89 -39.84
N LYS A 409 -48.92 1.24 -40.69
CA LYS A 409 -48.54 0.78 -42.03
C LYS A 409 -48.47 1.98 -42.98
N ILE A 410 -47.25 2.46 -43.27
CA ILE A 410 -46.98 3.41 -44.36
C ILE A 410 -46.62 2.58 -45.60
N GLU A 411 -47.35 2.78 -46.69
CA GLU A 411 -47.12 2.15 -47.99
C GLU A 411 -45.92 2.83 -48.68
N ILE A 412 -44.83 2.08 -48.88
CA ILE A 412 -43.62 2.55 -49.55
C ILE A 412 -43.61 1.99 -50.98
N THR A 413 -43.77 2.86 -51.98
CA THR A 413 -43.91 2.52 -53.41
C THR A 413 -42.59 2.32 -54.17
N ALA A 414 -41.44 2.45 -53.51
CA ALA A 414 -40.14 2.12 -54.09
C ALA A 414 -39.19 1.62 -53.00
N ILE A 415 -38.62 0.44 -53.18
CA ILE A 415 -37.65 -0.16 -52.28
C ILE A 415 -36.27 0.41 -52.63
N PRO A 416 -35.63 1.23 -51.78
CA PRO A 416 -34.21 1.47 -51.88
C PRO A 416 -33.47 0.23 -51.36
N GLU A 417 -32.39 -0.18 -52.03
CA GLU A 417 -31.51 -1.27 -51.57
C GLU A 417 -31.09 -1.07 -50.11
N LEU A 418 -31.55 -1.97 -49.24
CA LEU A 418 -31.15 -2.03 -47.85
C LEU A 418 -29.78 -2.69 -47.76
N VAL A 419 -28.75 -1.85 -47.65
CA VAL A 419 -27.41 -2.27 -47.22
C VAL A 419 -27.50 -2.64 -45.74
N ILE A 420 -27.51 -3.94 -45.44
CA ILE A 420 -27.35 -4.45 -44.07
C ILE A 420 -25.94 -4.07 -43.60
N ARG A 421 -25.83 -2.99 -42.82
CA ARG A 421 -24.62 -2.71 -42.05
C ARG A 421 -24.62 -3.64 -40.84
N ASN A 422 -23.77 -4.67 -40.87
CA ASN A 422 -23.39 -5.41 -39.67
C ASN A 422 -22.93 -4.40 -38.60
N VAL A 423 -23.65 -4.34 -37.49
CA VAL A 423 -23.22 -3.57 -36.32
C VAL A 423 -22.18 -4.43 -35.61
N GLU A 424 -20.92 -4.23 -35.97
CA GLU A 424 -19.77 -4.81 -35.26
C GLU A 424 -19.70 -4.16 -33.87
N ASP A 425 -20.18 -4.89 -32.85
CA ASP A 425 -20.30 -4.39 -31.47
C ASP A 425 -18.93 -4.51 -30.75
N ASN A 426 -18.01 -3.58 -31.04
CA ASN A 426 -16.68 -3.48 -30.40
C ASN A 426 -16.75 -2.88 -28.97
N THR A 427 -17.69 -3.36 -28.16
CA THR A 427 -17.86 -2.95 -26.76
C THR A 427 -17.30 -4.00 -25.81
N LEU A 428 -16.28 -3.64 -25.04
CA LEU A 428 -15.86 -4.40 -23.86
C LEU A 428 -16.77 -4.05 -22.69
N THR A 429 -17.36 -5.08 -22.06
CA THR A 429 -18.14 -4.91 -20.83
C THR A 429 -17.26 -5.25 -19.64
N LYS A 430 -16.86 -4.24 -18.86
CA LYS A 430 -16.08 -4.42 -17.63
C LYS A 430 -16.91 -3.96 -16.44
N GLY A 431 -17.41 -4.93 -15.67
CA GLY A 431 -18.41 -4.67 -14.63
C GLY A 431 -19.66 -3.99 -15.21
N LYS A 432 -19.99 -2.78 -14.73
CA LYS A 432 -21.12 -1.96 -15.21
C LYS A 432 -20.75 -0.97 -16.32
N LYS A 433 -19.45 -0.74 -16.59
CA LYS A 433 -18.99 0.21 -17.62
C LYS A 433 -18.84 -0.52 -18.96
N ARG A 434 -19.42 0.05 -20.02
CA ARG A 434 -19.19 -0.38 -21.41
C ARG A 434 -18.16 0.54 -22.03
N VAL A 435 -17.01 -0.01 -22.42
CA VAL A 435 -15.94 0.72 -23.08
C VAL A 435 -15.99 0.39 -24.57
N ARG A 436 -16.07 1.41 -25.43
CA ARG A 436 -16.03 1.24 -26.89
C ARG A 436 -14.58 1.31 -27.34
N LEU A 437 -14.06 0.22 -27.89
CA LEU A 437 -12.72 0.19 -28.43
C LEU A 437 -12.64 0.92 -29.78
N PRO A 438 -11.52 1.58 -30.09
CA PRO A 438 -11.29 2.11 -31.42
C PRO A 438 -11.17 0.95 -32.44
N MET A 439 -11.95 1.03 -33.52
CA MET A 439 -11.90 0.05 -34.61
C MET A 439 -10.79 0.35 -35.59
N PHE A 440 -9.94 -0.65 -35.87
CA PHE A 440 -8.96 -0.63 -36.96
C PHE A 440 -9.29 -1.75 -37.94
N PRO A 441 -9.11 -1.57 -39.27
CA PRO A 441 -9.31 -2.66 -40.22
C PRO A 441 -8.33 -3.82 -39.94
N HIS A 442 -8.63 -5.01 -40.48
CA HIS A 442 -7.70 -6.13 -40.44
C HIS A 442 -6.35 -5.73 -41.05
N ILE A 443 -5.30 -5.77 -40.24
CA ILE A 443 -3.93 -5.47 -40.67
C ILE A 443 -2.93 -6.54 -40.19
N PRO A 444 -1.88 -6.81 -40.98
CA PRO A 444 -0.70 -7.52 -40.53
C PRO A 444 -0.05 -6.87 -39.30
N TRP A 445 0.54 -7.69 -38.41
CA TRP A 445 1.11 -7.21 -37.14
C TRP A 445 2.28 -6.22 -37.30
N ASP A 446 3.09 -6.38 -38.35
CA ASP A 446 4.21 -5.50 -38.70
C ASP A 446 3.76 -4.07 -39.07
N LYS A 447 2.48 -3.88 -39.44
CA LYS A 447 1.88 -2.58 -39.73
C LYS A 447 1.14 -1.95 -38.54
N ALA A 448 0.97 -2.68 -37.45
CA ALA A 448 0.38 -2.17 -36.22
C ALA A 448 1.47 -1.54 -35.33
N SER A 449 1.17 -0.39 -34.74
CA SER A 449 2.03 0.20 -33.72
C SER A 449 1.26 0.82 -32.56
N ILE A 450 1.84 0.71 -31.37
CA ILE A 450 1.35 1.37 -30.16
C ILE A 450 2.53 2.16 -29.60
N ARG A 451 2.35 3.47 -29.47
CA ARG A 451 3.33 4.39 -28.91
C ARG A 451 2.80 4.95 -27.61
N PHE A 452 3.49 4.70 -26.51
CA PHE A 452 3.19 5.36 -25.25
C PHE A 452 3.56 6.84 -25.35
N LEU A 453 2.70 7.70 -24.81
CA LEU A 453 3.02 9.12 -24.61
C LEU A 453 3.54 9.32 -23.19
N ASP A 454 2.90 8.67 -22.23
CA ASP A 454 3.28 8.62 -20.82
C ASP A 454 2.86 7.27 -20.23
N GLU A 455 2.78 7.14 -18.90
CA GLU A 455 2.38 5.90 -18.21
C GLU A 455 0.89 5.55 -18.37
N ARG A 456 0.07 6.48 -18.87
CA ARG A 456 -1.40 6.37 -18.96
C ARG A 456 -1.93 6.46 -20.39
N ASN A 457 -1.30 7.27 -21.24
CA ASN A 457 -1.78 7.63 -22.57
C ASN A 457 -0.96 6.95 -23.67
N VAL A 458 -1.64 6.53 -24.73
CA VAL A 458 -1.05 5.89 -25.91
C VAL A 458 -1.62 6.45 -27.21
N ILE A 459 -0.79 6.43 -28.25
CA ILE A 459 -1.18 6.58 -29.64
C ILE A 459 -1.15 5.20 -30.29
N ILE A 460 -2.29 4.76 -30.81
CA ILE A 460 -2.45 3.50 -31.53
C ILE A 460 -2.56 3.82 -33.01
N THR A 461 -1.73 3.19 -33.84
CA THR A 461 -1.74 3.35 -35.28
C THR A 461 -1.95 2.03 -35.98
N GLY A 462 -2.91 2.00 -36.89
CA GLY A 462 -3.17 0.89 -37.78
C GLY A 462 -3.41 1.39 -39.20
N ASP A 463 -2.51 1.02 -40.12
CA ASP A 463 -2.50 1.51 -41.51
C ASP A 463 -2.50 3.06 -41.58
N LYS A 464 -3.58 3.69 -42.05
CA LYS A 464 -3.72 5.16 -42.16
C LYS A 464 -4.45 5.81 -40.99
N LYS A 465 -4.91 5.01 -40.02
CA LYS A 465 -5.70 5.51 -38.88
C LYS A 465 -4.81 5.59 -37.65
N THR A 466 -4.90 6.71 -36.95
CA THR A 466 -4.23 6.94 -35.67
C THR A 466 -5.25 7.41 -34.65
N VAL A 467 -5.23 6.83 -33.44
CA VAL A 467 -6.14 7.18 -32.35
C VAL A 467 -5.32 7.38 -31.07
N THR A 468 -5.57 8.47 -30.36
CA THR A 468 -5.02 8.70 -29.02
C THR A 468 -6.04 8.29 -27.98
N THR A 469 -5.63 7.51 -26.98
CA THR A 469 -6.49 6.98 -25.92
C THR A 469 -5.66 6.69 -24.67
N ASP A 470 -6.33 6.45 -23.55
CA ASP A 470 -5.71 6.03 -22.30
C ASP A 470 -6.02 4.55 -21.97
N TYR A 471 -5.49 4.08 -20.84
CA TYR A 471 -5.77 2.75 -20.31
C TYR A 471 -7.27 2.52 -20.02
N GLU A 472 -8.06 3.56 -19.73
CA GLU A 472 -9.49 3.43 -19.46
C GLU A 472 -10.27 3.16 -20.74
N GLY A 473 -10.01 3.94 -21.79
CA GLY A 473 -10.60 3.80 -23.13
C GLY A 473 -10.26 2.49 -23.82
N LEU A 474 -9.20 1.80 -23.36
CA LEU A 474 -8.81 0.48 -23.82
C LEU A 474 -9.30 -0.66 -22.92
N GLY A 475 -10.00 -0.36 -21.83
CA GLY A 475 -10.55 -1.37 -20.93
C GLY A 475 -9.53 -1.96 -19.95
N PHE A 476 -8.38 -1.32 -19.76
CA PHE A 476 -7.35 -1.74 -18.80
C PHE A 476 -7.46 -1.06 -17.42
N SER A 477 -8.52 -0.31 -17.11
CA SER A 477 -8.74 0.25 -15.76
C SER A 477 -9.11 -0.82 -14.72
N ASN A 478 -8.58 -0.75 -13.51
CA ASN A 478 -9.01 -1.58 -12.38
C ASN A 478 -10.28 -0.98 -11.76
N ASP A 479 -11.38 -1.73 -11.78
CA ASP A 479 -12.70 -1.27 -11.33
C ASP A 479 -12.72 -0.73 -9.88
N LYS A 480 -11.80 -1.19 -9.02
CA LYS A 480 -11.75 -0.78 -7.60
C LYS A 480 -10.95 0.51 -7.36
N SER A 481 -9.86 0.70 -8.09
CA SER A 481 -8.91 1.79 -7.82
C SER A 481 -8.91 2.88 -8.89
N ASN A 482 -9.59 2.64 -10.01
CA ASN A 482 -9.53 3.45 -11.23
C ASN A 482 -8.08 3.69 -11.73
N LYS A 483 -7.13 2.83 -11.34
CA LYS A 483 -5.73 2.82 -11.79
C LYS A 483 -5.55 1.77 -12.89
N PRO A 484 -4.48 1.82 -13.69
CA PRO A 484 -4.19 0.77 -14.66
C PRO A 484 -4.07 -0.60 -14.00
N ASN A 485 -4.58 -1.64 -14.65
CA ASN A 485 -4.48 -3.02 -14.18
C ASN A 485 -3.11 -3.63 -14.51
N LEU A 486 -2.87 -4.85 -14.02
CA LEU A 486 -1.60 -5.55 -14.25
C LEU A 486 -1.31 -5.82 -15.74
N ALA A 487 -2.33 -5.99 -16.59
CA ALA A 487 -2.14 -6.19 -18.02
C ALA A 487 -1.64 -4.92 -18.72
N TRP A 488 -2.10 -3.73 -18.32
CA TRP A 488 -1.52 -2.47 -18.78
C TRP A 488 -0.07 -2.32 -18.35
N GLY A 489 0.21 -2.56 -17.06
CA GLY A 489 1.58 -2.50 -16.54
C GLY A 489 2.51 -3.47 -17.26
N PHE A 490 2.02 -4.67 -17.61
CA PHE A 490 2.76 -5.65 -18.39
C PHE A 490 3.01 -5.16 -19.83
N LEU A 491 2.00 -4.64 -20.53
CA LEU A 491 2.16 -4.06 -21.87
C LEU A 491 3.17 -2.90 -21.88
N PHE A 492 3.09 -2.01 -20.89
CA PHE A 492 4.01 -0.89 -20.73
C PHE A 492 5.44 -1.38 -20.43
N GLY A 493 5.59 -2.41 -19.59
CA GLY A 493 6.88 -3.03 -19.30
C GLY A 493 7.54 -3.66 -20.55
N ILE A 494 6.74 -4.27 -21.42
CA ILE A 494 7.21 -4.78 -22.72
C ILE A 494 7.65 -3.61 -23.63
N ALA A 495 6.92 -2.48 -23.61
CA ALA A 495 7.28 -1.28 -24.39
C ALA A 495 8.64 -0.71 -23.99
N LYS A 496 8.90 -0.61 -22.68
CA LYS A 496 10.19 -0.15 -22.13
C LYS A 496 11.37 -1.03 -22.52
N ASN A 497 11.11 -2.30 -22.83
CA ASN A 497 12.10 -3.29 -23.23
C ASN A 497 12.02 -3.58 -24.75
N ASN A 498 11.75 -2.55 -25.57
CA ASN A 498 11.75 -2.62 -27.03
C ASN A 498 10.83 -3.71 -27.62
N GLY A 499 9.69 -3.99 -26.98
CA GLY A 499 8.72 -4.98 -27.47
C GLY A 499 8.92 -6.39 -26.93
N GLU A 500 9.83 -6.59 -25.97
CA GLU A 500 10.15 -7.91 -25.39
C GLU A 500 10.00 -7.90 -23.86
N THR A 501 9.65 -9.03 -23.25
CA THR A 501 9.77 -9.18 -21.80
C THR A 501 11.22 -9.45 -21.40
N PRO A 502 11.62 -9.14 -20.15
CA PRO A 502 12.83 -9.73 -19.57
C PRO A 502 12.80 -11.26 -19.66
N ARG A 503 13.98 -11.88 -19.61
CA ARG A 503 14.13 -13.35 -19.66
C ARG A 503 13.32 -14.01 -18.53
N ILE A 504 12.42 -14.91 -18.90
CA ILE A 504 11.50 -15.56 -17.96
C ILE A 504 12.05 -16.93 -17.60
N THR A 505 12.10 -17.22 -16.30
CA THR A 505 12.56 -18.52 -15.79
C THR A 505 11.53 -19.61 -16.08
N SER A 506 12.01 -20.81 -16.41
CA SER A 506 11.16 -22.00 -16.58
C SER A 506 11.02 -22.71 -15.23
N PRO A 507 9.81 -23.15 -14.81
CA PRO A 507 8.54 -23.05 -15.52
C PRO A 507 7.95 -21.63 -15.51
N ILE A 508 7.33 -21.22 -16.63
CA ILE A 508 6.70 -19.89 -16.76
C ILE A 508 5.58 -19.76 -15.71
N PRO A 509 5.62 -18.72 -14.85
CA PRO A 509 4.57 -18.45 -13.88
C PRO A 509 3.18 -18.26 -14.54
N ASP A 510 2.14 -18.82 -13.94
CA ASP A 510 0.79 -18.81 -14.53
C ASP A 510 0.18 -17.41 -14.65
N ASN A 511 0.52 -16.49 -13.74
CA ASN A 511 0.11 -15.08 -13.84
C ASN A 511 0.64 -14.43 -15.13
N VAL A 512 1.89 -14.69 -15.51
CA VAL A 512 2.48 -14.15 -16.74
C VAL A 512 1.79 -14.74 -17.97
N LYS A 513 1.47 -16.04 -17.96
CA LYS A 513 0.69 -16.67 -19.06
C LYS A 513 -0.69 -16.01 -19.22
N GLN A 514 -1.37 -15.73 -18.11
CA GLN A 514 -2.67 -15.06 -18.12
C GLN A 514 -2.56 -13.62 -18.65
N LEU A 515 -1.55 -12.85 -18.24
CA LEU A 515 -1.31 -11.50 -18.74
C LEU A 515 -1.01 -11.50 -20.25
N LYS A 516 -0.18 -12.44 -20.72
CA LYS A 516 0.09 -12.63 -22.16
C LYS A 516 -1.18 -12.94 -22.94
N LEU A 517 -2.03 -13.83 -22.43
CA LEU A 517 -3.30 -14.18 -23.06
C LEU A 517 -4.24 -12.96 -23.17
N GLN A 518 -4.38 -12.20 -22.07
CA GLN A 518 -5.21 -10.99 -22.05
C GLN A 518 -4.76 -9.94 -23.07
N ILE A 519 -3.45 -9.71 -23.19
CA ILE A 519 -2.91 -8.79 -24.21
C ILE A 519 -3.14 -9.34 -25.62
N SER A 520 -2.94 -10.65 -25.83
CA SER A 520 -3.15 -11.30 -27.13
C SER A 520 -4.60 -11.12 -27.60
N ASP A 521 -5.58 -11.43 -26.74
CA ASP A 521 -7.00 -11.28 -27.06
C ASP A 521 -7.39 -9.81 -27.30
N PHE A 522 -6.84 -8.89 -26.51
CA PHE A 522 -7.02 -7.46 -26.71
C PHE A 522 -6.53 -7.01 -28.10
N LEU A 523 -5.30 -7.37 -28.49
CA LEU A 523 -4.73 -6.97 -29.78
C LEU A 523 -5.48 -7.60 -30.96
N LYS A 524 -5.89 -8.87 -30.84
CA LYS A 524 -6.72 -9.57 -31.84
C LYS A 524 -8.04 -8.84 -32.06
N ASN A 525 -8.71 -8.44 -30.98
CA ASN A 525 -9.96 -7.67 -31.04
C ASN A 525 -9.76 -6.26 -31.60
N LEU A 526 -8.69 -5.58 -31.20
CA LEU A 526 -8.39 -4.20 -31.60
C LEU A 526 -8.15 -4.06 -33.11
N TYR A 527 -7.43 -5.02 -33.71
CA TYR A 527 -7.04 -5.01 -35.13
C TYR A 527 -7.82 -6.01 -35.98
N HIS A 528 -8.89 -6.62 -35.45
CA HIS A 528 -9.66 -7.68 -36.10
C HIS A 528 -8.80 -8.78 -36.74
N ASN A 529 -7.68 -9.13 -36.11
CA ASN A 529 -6.72 -10.11 -36.60
C ASN A 529 -6.83 -11.39 -35.78
N THR A 530 -6.90 -12.55 -36.43
CA THR A 530 -7.10 -13.85 -35.78
C THR A 530 -5.78 -14.57 -35.45
N THR A 531 -4.66 -14.10 -36.00
CA THR A 531 -3.34 -14.72 -35.82
C THR A 531 -2.70 -14.33 -34.48
N GLU A 532 -1.66 -15.04 -34.05
CA GLU A 532 -1.01 -14.75 -32.76
C GLU A 532 -0.10 -13.50 -32.85
N PRO A 533 -0.30 -12.47 -32.00
CA PRO A 533 0.53 -11.26 -31.97
C PRO A 533 1.87 -11.43 -31.25
N PHE A 534 2.10 -12.55 -30.57
CA PHE A 534 3.37 -12.89 -29.94
C PHE A 534 4.18 -13.87 -30.80
N GLU A 535 5.51 -13.76 -30.75
CA GLU A 535 6.41 -14.80 -31.26
C GLU A 535 6.44 -16.02 -30.34
N ASP A 536 6.92 -17.16 -30.86
CA ASP A 536 7.00 -18.40 -30.11
C ASP A 536 8.05 -18.29 -28.99
N PHE A 537 7.68 -18.71 -27.78
CA PHE A 537 8.51 -18.54 -26.58
C PHE A 537 9.80 -19.40 -26.59
N SER A 538 9.88 -20.42 -27.46
CA SER A 538 10.90 -21.48 -27.43
C SER A 538 12.33 -21.01 -27.67
N ASP A 539 12.53 -19.88 -28.35
CA ASP A 539 13.84 -19.54 -28.91
C ASP A 539 14.64 -18.59 -28.01
N ALA A 540 13.97 -17.77 -27.18
CA ALA A 540 14.59 -16.72 -26.38
C ALA A 540 14.22 -16.75 -24.88
N ASN A 541 13.26 -17.59 -24.46
CA ASN A 541 12.64 -17.51 -23.13
C ASN A 541 12.08 -16.11 -22.80
N THR A 542 11.62 -15.38 -23.81
CA THR A 542 10.98 -14.07 -23.69
C THR A 542 9.68 -14.06 -24.48
N TYR A 543 8.72 -13.23 -24.08
CA TYR A 543 7.57 -12.93 -24.91
C TYR A 543 7.86 -11.67 -25.72
N LYS A 544 7.91 -11.83 -27.05
CA LYS A 544 8.12 -10.74 -28.00
C LYS A 544 6.85 -10.45 -28.78
N LEU A 545 6.46 -9.17 -28.83
CA LEU A 545 5.32 -8.73 -29.63
C LEU A 545 5.75 -8.50 -31.09
N ARG A 546 4.92 -8.95 -32.03
CA ARG A 546 5.11 -8.75 -33.48
C ARG A 546 4.75 -7.33 -33.95
N ILE A 547 4.05 -6.57 -33.12
CA ILE A 547 3.71 -5.16 -33.37
C ILE A 547 4.85 -4.24 -32.96
N LYS A 548 4.93 -3.05 -33.57
CA LYS A 548 5.91 -2.04 -33.15
C LYS A 548 5.43 -1.35 -31.88
N LEU A 549 6.06 -1.68 -30.75
CA LEU A 549 5.77 -1.07 -29.45
C LEU A 549 6.84 -0.01 -29.14
N ILE A 550 6.42 1.25 -28.98
CA ILE A 550 7.32 2.39 -28.76
C ILE A 550 7.12 2.90 -27.32
N PRO A 551 8.18 2.94 -26.49
CA PRO A 551 8.09 3.49 -25.14
C PRO A 551 7.76 4.99 -25.18
N PRO A 552 7.34 5.59 -24.05
CA PRO A 552 7.14 7.03 -23.98
C PRO A 552 8.44 7.74 -24.36
N GLU A 553 8.34 8.70 -25.27
CA GLU A 553 9.42 9.67 -25.47
C GLU A 553 9.53 10.42 -24.15
N LEU A 554 10.54 10.06 -23.35
CA LEU A 554 10.96 10.89 -22.23
C LEU A 554 11.22 12.27 -22.83
N ASP A 555 10.37 13.24 -22.50
CA ASP A 555 10.33 14.55 -23.16
C ASP A 555 11.74 15.12 -23.33
N ALA A 556 12.25 15.05 -24.56
CA ALA A 556 13.36 15.88 -25.01
C ALA A 556 12.99 17.37 -24.96
N LYS A 557 11.77 17.76 -24.60
CA LYS A 557 11.42 19.17 -24.35
C LYS A 557 11.73 19.66 -22.94
N ASN A 558 12.16 18.77 -22.05
CA ASN A 558 13.01 19.13 -20.91
C ASN A 558 14.52 19.03 -21.26
N SER A 559 14.90 18.69 -22.49
CA SER A 559 16.28 18.76 -23.00
C SER A 559 16.65 20.14 -23.58
N LYS A 560 16.36 21.20 -22.82
CA LYS A 560 17.28 22.37 -22.78
C LYS A 560 18.46 22.13 -21.83
N SER A 561 18.60 20.90 -21.35
CA SER A 561 19.80 20.33 -20.73
C SER A 561 20.33 19.17 -21.57
N ASP A 562 20.47 19.36 -22.89
CA ASP A 562 21.07 18.38 -23.82
C ASP A 562 22.59 18.20 -23.62
N ASP A 563 23.01 18.42 -22.37
CA ASP A 563 24.21 17.91 -21.74
C ASP A 563 24.00 17.62 -20.22
N PRO A 564 23.18 16.61 -19.84
CA PRO A 564 22.91 16.30 -18.43
C PRO A 564 24.13 15.68 -17.70
N LEU A 565 25.19 15.36 -18.44
CA LEU A 565 26.44 14.76 -17.95
C LEU A 565 27.66 15.66 -18.19
N GLY A 566 27.53 16.84 -18.79
CA GLY A 566 28.66 17.69 -19.18
C GLY A 566 29.56 17.09 -20.28
N ILE A 567 29.11 16.08 -21.03
CA ILE A 567 29.89 15.33 -22.01
C ILE A 567 30.23 16.17 -23.25
N LYS A 568 29.36 17.08 -23.72
CA LYS A 568 29.67 17.94 -24.87
C LYS A 568 30.64 19.05 -24.48
N GLU A 569 30.49 19.59 -23.27
CA GLU A 569 31.41 20.58 -22.70
C GLU A 569 32.79 19.94 -22.41
N TYR A 570 32.80 18.74 -21.83
CA TYR A 570 34.00 17.90 -21.60
C TYR A 570 34.72 17.51 -22.90
N LEU A 571 33.99 17.11 -23.95
CA LEU A 571 34.58 16.80 -25.26
C LEU A 571 35.17 18.05 -25.93
N ASN A 572 34.58 19.24 -25.75
CA ASN A 572 35.12 20.49 -26.27
C ASN A 572 36.34 21.00 -25.47
N GLU A 573 36.38 20.78 -24.16
CA GLU A 573 37.51 21.18 -23.30
C GLU A 573 38.72 20.22 -23.39
N THR A 574 38.48 18.92 -23.62
CA THR A 574 39.55 17.90 -23.67
C THR A 574 40.08 17.64 -25.08
N MET A 575 39.31 17.94 -26.13
CA MET A 575 39.78 17.88 -27.52
C MET A 575 40.43 19.21 -27.93
N ILE A 576 41.53 19.57 -27.27
CA ILE A 576 42.47 20.54 -27.86
C ILE A 576 43.04 19.86 -29.11
N THR A 577 42.70 20.41 -30.28
CA THR A 577 43.29 20.07 -31.58
C THR A 577 44.79 20.37 -31.58
N LYS A 578 45.59 19.47 -30.99
CA LYS A 578 46.99 19.29 -31.38
C LYS A 578 47.04 18.34 -32.58
N HIS A 579 46.65 18.87 -33.71
CA HIS A 579 47.16 18.44 -35.01
C HIS A 579 47.40 19.70 -35.84
N GLU A 580 48.47 20.42 -35.50
CA GLU A 580 49.18 21.24 -36.48
C GLU A 580 49.88 20.26 -37.42
N ASP A 581 49.28 20.04 -38.59
CA ASP A 581 50.01 19.50 -39.72
C ASP A 581 51.03 20.55 -40.18
N SER A 582 52.28 20.22 -39.89
CA SER A 582 53.43 20.80 -40.57
C SER A 582 53.38 20.41 -42.04
N LYS A 583 52.92 21.33 -42.89
CA LYS A 583 53.29 21.43 -44.31
C LYS A 583 52.81 22.79 -44.84
N ASP A 584 53.72 23.75 -44.86
CA ASP A 584 54.15 24.43 -46.08
C ASP A 584 55.05 25.62 -45.72
N LYS A 585 56.35 25.42 -45.97
CA LYS A 585 57.30 26.50 -46.24
C LYS A 585 57.87 26.24 -47.62
N GLU A 586 57.29 26.87 -48.63
CA GLU A 586 58.04 27.46 -49.71
C GLU A 586 57.96 28.99 -49.55
N TRP A 587 59.07 29.64 -49.90
CA TRP A 587 59.39 31.09 -49.90
C TRP A 587 60.00 31.63 -48.60
#